data_AF-A0A534S844-F1
#
_entry.id   AF-A0A534S844-F1
#
_cell.length_a   1.000
_cell.length_b   1.000
_cell.length_c   1.000
_cell.angle_alpha   90.00
_cell.angle_beta   90.00
_cell.angle_gamma   90.00
#
_symmetry.space_group_name_H-M   'P 1'
#
loop_
_entity.id
_entity.type
_entity.pdbx_description
1 polymer ?
#
loop_
_entity_poly.entity_id
_entity_poly.type
_entity_poly.pdbx_seq_one_letter_code
_entity_poly.pdbx_strand_id
1 'polypeptide(L)'
;MVDIEAHESKLYSELAPLYDKVFGKIFYSRLERVIEDLDIPPGARILEVGAGTGTSFPAYPTHCEITGVDLAPDMLARARQ
;
A
#
# COMPACT_ATOMS: atom_id res chain seq x y z
N MET A 1 31.41 -6.59 -1.73
CA MET A 1 30.33 -6.59 -0.73
C MET A 1 29.12 -6.09 -1.49
N VAL A 2 28.16 -6.98 -1.80
CA VAL A 2 26.95 -6.55 -2.53
C VAL A 2 26.11 -5.81 -1.51
N ASP A 3 25.90 -4.51 -1.70
CA ASP A 3 24.92 -3.75 -0.93
C ASP A 3 23.56 -4.39 -1.18
N ILE A 4 23.04 -5.10 -0.18
CA ILE A 4 21.66 -5.55 -0.19
C ILE A 4 20.86 -4.36 0.31
N GLU A 5 20.46 -3.49 -0.60
CA GLU A 5 19.46 -2.48 -0.29
C GLU A 5 18.13 -3.20 -0.05
N ALA A 6 17.52 -3.00 1.13
CA ALA A 6 16.32 -3.72 1.55
C ALA A 6 15.11 -3.55 0.58
N HIS A 7 15.15 -2.55 -0.28
CA HIS A 7 14.15 -2.31 -1.33
C HIS A 7 14.44 -3.04 -2.66
N GLU A 8 15.62 -3.63 -2.82
CA GLU A 8 16.19 -4.07 -4.11
C GLU A 8 16.05 -5.57 -4.37
N SER A 9 15.09 -6.24 -3.72
CA SER A 9 14.79 -7.61 -4.14
C SER A 9 14.10 -7.56 -5.50
N LYS A 10 14.85 -7.77 -6.58
CA LYS A 10 14.34 -7.93 -7.97
C LYS A 10 13.24 -8.98 -8.07
N LEU A 11 13.22 -9.95 -7.15
CA LEU A 11 12.13 -10.91 -7.01
C LEU A 11 10.77 -10.23 -6.76
N TYR A 12 10.74 -9.14 -5.98
CA TYR A 12 9.50 -8.40 -5.69
C TYR A 12 9.05 -7.55 -6.87
N SER A 13 9.97 -6.87 -7.59
CA SER A 13 9.59 -6.02 -8.73
C SER A 13 9.11 -6.82 -9.95
N GLU A 14 9.70 -7.99 -10.21
CA GLU A 14 9.30 -8.88 -11.32
C GLU A 14 8.03 -9.68 -11.01
N LEU A 15 7.80 -10.05 -9.75
CA LEU A 15 6.57 -10.73 -9.32
C LEU A 15 5.43 -9.77 -8.99
N ALA A 16 5.69 -8.46 -8.81
CA ALA A 16 4.71 -7.44 -8.42
C ALA A 16 3.35 -7.54 -9.15
N PRO A 17 3.28 -7.70 -10.49
CA PRO A 17 1.97 -7.73 -11.17
C PRO A 17 1.15 -8.98 -10.86
N LEU A 18 1.81 -10.12 -10.63
CA LEU A 18 1.18 -11.39 -10.27
C LEU A 18 0.87 -11.43 -8.76
N TYR A 19 1.72 -10.80 -7.95
CA TYR A 19 1.51 -10.59 -6.53
C TYR A 19 0.31 -9.66 -6.30
N ASP A 20 0.27 -8.45 -6.86
CA ASP A 20 -0.84 -7.48 -6.72
C ASP A 20 -2.21 -8.09 -7.02
N LYS A 21 -2.33 -8.95 -8.05
CA LYS A 21 -3.59 -9.62 -8.41
C LYS A 21 -4.04 -10.69 -7.41
N VAL A 22 -3.11 -11.45 -6.84
CA VAL A 22 -3.40 -12.54 -5.90
C VAL A 22 -3.48 -12.02 -4.46
N PHE A 23 -2.56 -11.13 -4.08
CA PHE A 23 -2.56 -10.45 -2.79
C PHE A 23 -3.72 -9.46 -2.67
N GLY A 24 -3.98 -8.65 -3.69
CA GLY A 24 -5.08 -7.68 -3.67
C GLY A 24 -6.41 -8.35 -3.33
N LYS A 25 -6.78 -9.43 -4.00
CA LYS A 25 -8.06 -10.11 -3.72
C LYS A 25 -8.14 -10.82 -2.38
N ILE A 26 -7.04 -11.38 -1.86
CA ILE A 26 -7.06 -12.15 -0.60
C ILE A 26 -6.91 -11.25 0.62
N PHE A 27 -6.13 -10.17 0.51
CA PHE A 27 -5.82 -9.28 1.63
C PHE A 27 -6.66 -8.01 1.65
N TYR A 28 -7.23 -7.56 0.53
CA TYR A 28 -8.06 -6.34 0.51
C TYR A 28 -9.23 -6.44 1.49
N SER A 29 -10.00 -7.53 1.50
CA SER A 29 -11.11 -7.67 2.46
C SER A 29 -10.67 -7.65 3.93
N ARG A 30 -9.42 -8.01 4.23
CA ARG A 30 -8.87 -7.89 5.59
C ARG A 30 -8.45 -6.46 5.90
N LEU A 31 -7.80 -5.79 4.94
CA LEU A 31 -7.40 -4.39 5.06
C LEU A 31 -8.62 -3.49 5.20
N GLU A 32 -9.63 -3.69 4.34
CA GLU A 32 -10.90 -2.98 4.36
C GLU A 32 -11.56 -3.07 5.72
N ARG A 33 -11.72 -4.29 6.25
CA ARG A 33 -12.31 -4.48 7.58
C ARG A 33 -11.51 -3.79 8.70
N VAL A 34 -10.18 -3.90 8.67
CA VAL A 34 -9.34 -3.25 9.67
C VAL A 34 -9.49 -1.73 9.60
N ILE A 35 -9.51 -1.16 8.40
CA ILE A 35 -9.64 0.29 8.19
C ILE A 35 -11.03 0.79 8.60
N GLU A 36 -12.09 0.03 8.30
CA GLU A 36 -13.46 0.31 8.76
C GLU A 36 -13.54 0.31 10.30
N ASP A 37 -12.90 -0.65 10.97
CA ASP A 37 -12.90 -0.78 12.43
C ASP A 37 -12.12 0.35 13.14
N LEU A 38 -11.33 1.18 12.41
CA LEU A 38 -10.59 2.30 12.99
C LEU A 38 -11.47 3.51 13.34
N ASP A 39 -12.73 3.56 12.88
CA ASP A 39 -13.67 4.66 13.10
C ASP A 39 -13.02 6.05 12.84
N ILE A 40 -12.37 6.18 11.68
CA ILE A 40 -11.58 7.36 11.32
C ILE A 40 -12.49 8.60 11.29
N PRO A 41 -12.19 9.66 12.07
CA PRO A 41 -13.05 10.83 12.14
C PRO A 41 -12.93 11.71 10.88
N PRO A 42 -13.96 12.52 10.57
CA PRO A 42 -13.90 13.55 9.53
C PRO A 42 -12.70 14.49 9.70
N GLY A 43 -11.96 14.73 8.62
CA GLY A 43 -10.79 15.59 8.60
C GLY A 43 -9.51 14.95 9.17
N ALA A 44 -9.52 13.64 9.47
CA ALA A 44 -8.32 12.94 9.90
C ALA A 44 -7.22 12.99 8.83
N ARG A 45 -5.97 13.06 9.30
CA ARG A 45 -4.76 12.97 8.47
C ARG A 45 -4.03 11.68 8.79
N ILE A 46 -3.84 10.84 7.79
CA ILE A 46 -3.34 9.47 7.92
C ILE A 46 -1.98 9.37 7.25
N LEU A 47 -1.04 8.70 7.91
CA LEU A 47 0.25 8.32 7.33
C LEU A 47 0.26 6.81 7.17
N GLU A 48 0.34 6.34 5.93
CA GLU A 48 0.49 4.93 5.61
C GLU A 48 1.95 4.62 5.27
N VAL A 49 2.61 3.84 6.13
CA VAL A 49 4.00 3.45 5.98
C VAL A 49 4.07 2.08 5.30
N GLY A 50 4.82 1.99 4.20
CA GLY A 50 4.83 0.79 3.37
C GLY A 50 3.60 0.73 2.47
N ALA A 51 3.24 1.86 1.85
CA ALA A 51 2.04 1.99 1.03
C ALA A 51 2.01 1.05 -0.19
N GLY A 52 3.17 0.54 -0.62
CA GLY A 52 3.28 -0.35 -1.76
C GLY A 52 2.61 0.23 -3.00
N THR A 53 1.75 -0.57 -3.63
CA THR A 53 0.96 -0.20 -4.81
C THR A 53 -0.36 0.51 -4.48
N GLY A 54 -0.58 0.91 -3.22
CA GLY A 54 -1.80 1.62 -2.80
C GLY A 54 -3.04 0.73 -2.66
N THR A 55 -2.86 -0.58 -2.46
CA THR A 55 -3.97 -1.56 -2.39
C THR A 55 -5.03 -1.21 -1.33
N SER A 56 -4.62 -0.61 -0.21
CA SER A 56 -5.48 -0.22 0.92
C SER A 56 -6.21 1.11 0.70
N PHE A 57 -5.75 1.97 -0.21
CA PHE A 57 -6.27 3.34 -0.36
C PHE A 57 -7.79 3.41 -0.60
N PRO A 58 -8.40 2.52 -1.41
CA PRO A 58 -9.85 2.55 -1.63
C PRO A 58 -10.69 2.23 -0.38
N ALA A 59 -10.10 1.59 0.65
CA ALA A 59 -10.81 1.25 1.87
C ALA A 59 -10.92 2.41 2.87
N TYR A 60 -10.12 3.46 2.71
CA TYR A 60 -10.19 4.62 3.59
C TYR A 60 -11.41 5.49 3.27
N PRO A 61 -12.02 6.14 4.28
CA PRO A 61 -13.15 7.01 4.04
C PRO A 61 -12.74 8.27 3.27
N THR A 62 -13.65 8.77 2.43
CA THR A 62 -13.41 9.95 1.58
C THR A 62 -13.28 11.27 2.36
N HIS A 63 -13.61 11.27 3.65
CA HIS A 63 -13.51 12.44 4.53
C HIS A 63 -12.15 12.59 5.22
N CYS A 64 -11.16 11.74 4.90
CA CYS A 64 -9.80 11.84 5.42
C CYS A 64 -8.78 12.15 4.32
N GLU A 65 -7.60 12.60 4.74
CA GLU A 65 -6.45 12.82 3.88
C GLU A 65 -5.38 11.79 4.19
N ILE A 66 -4.88 11.10 3.17
CA ILE A 66 -3.89 10.02 3.32
C ILE A 66 -2.59 10.44 2.65
N THR A 67 -1.49 10.30 3.39
CA THR A 67 -0.13 10.38 2.86
C THR A 67 0.47 8.98 2.89
N GLY A 68 0.65 8.37 1.72
CA GLY A 68 1.34 7.09 1.59
C GLY A 68 2.85 7.29 1.39
N VAL A 69 3.67 6.54 2.11
CA VAL A 69 5.13 6.51 1.94
C VAL A 69 5.61 5.08 1.73
N ASP A 70 6.57 4.90 0.82
CA ASP A 70 7.22 3.62 0.58
C ASP A 70 8.66 3.86 0.13
N LEU A 71 9.55 2.90 0.40
CA LEU A 71 10.95 2.97 -0.03
C LEU A 71 11.14 2.50 -1.46
N ALA A 72 10.18 1.77 -2.05
CA ALA A 72 10.23 1.26 -3.41
C ALA A 72 9.58 2.25 -4.40
N PRO A 73 10.37 3.01 -5.20
CA PRO A 73 9.82 4.02 -6.11
C PRO A 73 8.89 3.43 -7.17
N ASP A 74 9.17 2.21 -7.64
CA ASP A 74 8.33 1.49 -8.62
C ASP A 74 6.94 1.15 -8.07
N MET A 75 6.84 0.89 -6.77
CA MET A 75 5.57 0.63 -6.10
C MET A 75 4.75 1.92 -5.99
N LEU A 76 5.39 3.03 -5.58
CA LEU A 76 4.75 4.35 -5.55
C LEU A 76 4.32 4.81 -6.96
N ALA A 77 5.08 4.46 -8.00
CA ALA A 77 4.69 4.77 -9.38
C ALA A 77 3.40 4.06 -9.78
N ARG A 78 3.17 2.84 -9.29
CA ARG A 78 1.91 2.09 -9.47
C ARG A 78 0.79 2.64 -8.61
N ALA A 79 1.07 3.00 -7.37
CA ALA A 79 0.07 3.57 -6.45
C ALA A 79 -0.53 4.92 -6.92
N ARG A 80 0.15 5.61 -7.85
CA ARG A 80 -0.30 6.88 -8.43
C ARG A 80 -1.18 6.73 -9.68
N GLN A 81 -1.29 5.53 -10.25
CA GLN A 81 -2.08 5.25 -11.47
C GLN A 81 -3.55 4.99 -11.10
#